data_AF-A0AA44DHI8-F1
#
_entry.id   AF-A0AA44DHI8-F1
#
_cell.length_a   1.000
_cell.length_b   1.000
_cell.length_c   1.000
_cell.angle_alpha   90.00
_cell.angle_beta   90.00
_cell.angle_gamma   90.00
#
_symmetry.space_group_name_H-M   'P 1'
#
loop_
_entity.id
_entity.type
_entity.pdbx_description
1 polymer ?
#
loop_
_entity_poly.entity_id
_entity_poly.type
_entity_poly.pdbx_seq_one_letter_code
_entity_poly.pdbx_strand_id
1 'polypeptide(L)'
;PGAPSPTASSVASPTASPTASAPAGDLGSRTLTDLGDAAFLDDVLAPAGPAAQQRTVSVVFRTSNVVVTVRYATQPLRDGEVPDSEEMQEKARGLARQLAERFDE
;
A
#
# COMPACT_ATOMS: atom_id res chain seq x y z
N PRO A 1 1.25 -55.39 10.10
CA PRO A 1 1.20 -54.08 10.81
C PRO A 1 2.35 -53.18 10.38
N GLY A 2 2.05 -52.16 9.57
CA GLY A 2 3.02 -51.15 9.13
C GLY A 2 2.29 -50.07 8.34
N ALA A 3 1.94 -48.98 9.00
CA ALA A 3 1.33 -47.80 8.38
C ALA A 3 2.43 -46.86 7.87
N PRO A 4 2.34 -46.31 6.65
CA PRO A 4 3.08 -45.11 6.30
C PRO A 4 2.25 -43.84 6.59
N SER A 5 2.87 -42.89 7.26
CA SER A 5 2.37 -41.55 7.62
C SER A 5 1.87 -40.74 6.41
N PRO A 6 0.86 -39.86 6.58
CA PRO A 6 0.47 -38.93 5.54
C PRO A 6 1.53 -37.83 5.36
N THR A 7 1.91 -37.62 4.10
CA THR A 7 2.77 -36.52 3.65
C THR A 7 2.14 -35.18 4.01
N ALA A 8 2.91 -34.29 4.63
CA ALA A 8 2.48 -32.92 4.91
C ALA A 8 2.34 -32.16 3.59
N SER A 9 1.11 -31.78 3.23
CA SER A 9 0.84 -30.88 2.12
C SER A 9 1.46 -29.52 2.42
N SER A 10 2.53 -29.19 1.71
CA SER A 10 3.14 -27.87 1.72
C SER A 10 2.13 -26.86 1.14
N VAL A 11 1.56 -26.02 2.01
CA VAL A 11 0.73 -24.88 1.59
C VAL A 11 1.62 -23.93 0.78
N ALA A 12 1.24 -23.74 -0.48
CA ALA A 12 1.86 -22.79 -1.38
C ALA A 12 1.83 -21.39 -0.76
N SER A 13 3.00 -20.80 -0.58
CA SER A 13 3.18 -19.42 -0.16
C SER A 13 2.49 -18.48 -1.16
N PRO A 14 1.83 -17.39 -0.72
CA PRO A 14 1.34 -16.40 -1.65
C PRO A 14 2.53 -15.77 -2.38
N THR A 15 2.45 -15.77 -3.71
CA THR A 15 3.36 -15.10 -4.62
C THR A 15 3.59 -13.67 -4.18
N ALA A 16 4.83 -13.37 -3.76
CA ALA A 16 5.30 -12.01 -3.59
C ALA A 16 5.23 -11.29 -4.95
N SER A 17 4.42 -10.24 -5.03
CA SER A 17 4.37 -9.30 -6.16
C SER A 17 5.77 -8.74 -6.44
N PRO A 18 6.09 -8.40 -7.71
CA PRO A 18 7.43 -7.93 -8.06
C PRO A 18 7.69 -6.59 -7.35
N THR A 19 8.63 -6.58 -6.41
CA THR A 19 9.19 -5.36 -5.85
C THR A 19 9.99 -4.67 -6.95
N ALA A 20 9.36 -3.77 -7.70
CA ALA A 20 10.07 -2.82 -8.53
C ALA A 20 10.94 -1.99 -7.57
N SER A 21 12.26 -2.16 -7.69
CA SER A 21 13.24 -1.42 -6.89
C SER A 21 13.09 0.06 -7.24
N ALA A 22 12.40 0.80 -6.38
CA ALA A 22 12.20 2.21 -6.55
C ALA A 22 13.49 2.98 -6.17
N PRO A 23 13.78 4.12 -6.81
CA PRO A 23 14.97 4.92 -6.52
C PRO A 23 14.99 5.35 -5.05
N ALA A 24 16.17 5.64 -4.50
CA ALA A 24 16.46 5.76 -3.07
C ALA A 24 15.75 6.89 -2.27
N GLY A 25 14.68 7.49 -2.79
CA GLY A 25 13.75 8.38 -2.08
C GLY A 25 12.29 7.93 -2.13
N ASP A 26 12.02 6.81 -2.79
CA ASP A 26 10.67 6.31 -3.01
C ASP A 26 10.34 5.27 -1.94
N LEU A 27 9.65 5.70 -0.88
CA LEU A 27 9.18 4.80 0.15
C LEU A 27 8.21 3.80 -0.48
N GLY A 28 8.50 2.50 -0.46
CA GLY A 28 7.59 1.50 -1.02
C GLY A 28 6.34 1.25 -0.19
N SER A 29 5.45 0.39 -0.71
CA SER A 29 4.31 -0.16 0.02
C SER A 29 4.77 -0.82 1.33
N ARG A 30 4.13 -0.49 2.46
CA ARG A 30 4.51 -0.97 3.80
C ARG A 30 3.36 -0.98 4.79
N THR A 31 3.49 -1.79 5.83
CA THR A 31 2.58 -1.74 6.99
C THR A 31 2.81 -0.47 7.81
N LEU A 32 1.73 0.08 8.37
CA LEU A 32 1.77 1.23 9.27
C LEU A 32 1.38 0.78 10.68
N THR A 33 2.20 1.13 11.67
CA THR A 33 1.96 0.77 13.09
C THR A 33 1.23 1.86 13.87
N ASP A 34 1.12 3.07 13.30
CA ASP A 34 0.60 4.28 13.96
C ASP A 34 -0.83 4.62 13.51
N LEU A 35 -1.61 3.63 13.06
CA LEU A 35 -2.93 3.86 12.47
C LEU A 35 -3.89 2.68 12.69
N GLY A 36 -4.88 2.87 13.55
CA GLY A 36 -5.88 1.83 13.89
C GLY A 36 -5.25 0.57 14.49
N ASP A 37 -5.96 -0.56 14.39
CA ASP A 37 -5.47 -1.87 14.83
C ASP A 37 -4.48 -2.51 13.84
N ALA A 38 -4.69 -2.23 12.55
CA ALA A 38 -3.86 -2.73 11.47
C ALA A 38 -3.97 -1.78 10.27
N ALA A 39 -2.83 -1.43 9.68
CA ALA A 39 -2.80 -0.57 8.51
C ALA A 39 -1.71 -0.95 7.51
N PHE A 40 -1.98 -0.65 6.25
CA PHE A 40 -1.10 -0.86 5.11
C PHE A 40 -1.17 0.33 4.17
N LEU A 41 -0.01 0.78 3.71
CA LEU A 41 0.15 1.77 2.65
C LEU A 41 0.61 1.04 1.41
N ASP A 42 -0.08 1.27 0.30
CA ASP A 42 0.28 0.82 -1.03
C ASP A 42 0.67 2.03 -1.89
N ASP A 43 1.88 2.02 -2.47
CA ASP A 43 2.32 3.05 -3.41
C ASP A 43 2.61 2.41 -4.77
N VAL A 44 1.84 2.84 -5.76
CA VAL A 44 1.92 2.31 -7.11
C VAL A 44 2.16 3.47 -8.08
N LEU A 45 3.36 3.47 -8.67
CA LEU A 45 3.66 4.26 -9.86
C LEU A 45 3.19 3.47 -11.09
N ALA A 46 2.36 4.09 -11.93
CA ALA A 46 1.98 3.51 -13.21
C ALA A 46 3.25 3.30 -14.08
N PRO A 47 3.22 2.41 -15.08
CA PRO A 47 4.31 2.30 -16.05
C PRO A 47 4.40 3.56 -16.92
N ALA A 48 5.60 3.93 -17.36
CA ALA A 48 5.81 5.06 -18.25
C ALA A 48 5.09 4.84 -19.59
N GLY A 49 4.29 5.83 -20.00
CA GLY A 49 3.52 5.81 -21.23
C GLY A 49 3.61 7.15 -21.96
N PRO A 50 2.88 7.31 -23.08
CA PRO A 50 2.85 8.57 -23.84
C PRO A 50 2.13 9.73 -23.11
N ALA A 51 1.58 9.46 -21.91
CA ALA A 51 0.96 10.45 -21.04
C ALA A 51 1.76 10.61 -19.75
N ALA A 52 1.54 11.70 -19.03
CA ALA A 52 2.16 11.98 -17.73
C ALA A 52 2.05 10.78 -16.75
N GLN A 53 3.12 10.56 -15.98
CA GLN A 53 3.24 9.40 -15.10
C GLN A 53 2.29 9.52 -13.90
N GLN A 54 1.29 8.64 -13.81
CA GLN A 54 0.36 8.62 -12.68
C GLN A 54 0.96 7.86 -11.48
N ARG A 55 0.83 8.42 -10.28
CA ARG A 55 1.11 7.73 -9.01
C ARG A 55 -0.18 7.61 -8.20
N THR A 56 -0.39 6.46 -7.57
CA THR A 56 -1.52 6.19 -6.70
C THR A 56 -1.02 5.67 -5.35
N VAL A 57 -1.36 6.38 -4.28
CA VAL A 57 -1.12 5.95 -2.91
C VAL A 57 -2.44 5.53 -2.28
N SER A 58 -2.52 4.33 -1.75
CA SER A 58 -3.69 3.81 -1.04
C SER A 58 -3.33 3.48 0.40
N VAL A 59 -4.00 4.08 1.38
CA VAL A 59 -3.87 3.71 2.78
C VAL A 59 -5.10 2.94 3.20
N VAL A 60 -4.91 1.70 3.63
CA VAL A 60 -5.96 0.86 4.20
C VAL A 60 -5.71 0.74 5.69
N PHE A 61 -6.71 1.02 6.51
CA PHE A 61 -6.63 0.77 7.94
C PHE A 61 -7.92 0.15 8.46
N ARG A 62 -7.80 -0.61 9.54
CA ARG A 62 -8.92 -1.17 10.26
C ARG A 62 -8.97 -0.57 11.66
N THR A 63 -10.16 -0.15 12.06
CA THR A 63 -10.51 0.14 13.44
C THR A 63 -11.72 -0.71 13.80
N SER A 64 -11.58 -1.59 14.81
CA SER A 64 -12.64 -2.53 15.19
C SER A 64 -13.17 -3.35 13.99
N ASN A 65 -14.46 -3.22 13.67
CA ASN A 65 -15.13 -3.92 12.55
C ASN A 65 -15.20 -3.07 11.26
N VAL A 66 -14.53 -1.91 11.21
CA VAL A 66 -14.56 -0.99 10.06
C VAL A 66 -13.22 -1.04 9.34
N VAL A 67 -13.25 -1.22 8.02
CA VAL A 67 -12.08 -1.11 7.14
C VAL A 67 -12.25 0.12 6.26
N VAL A 68 -11.27 1.01 6.29
CA VAL A 68 -11.25 2.26 5.54
C VAL A 68 -10.15 2.20 4.50
N THR A 69 -10.45 2.60 3.26
CA THR A 69 -9.46 2.74 2.19
C THR A 69 -9.45 4.20 1.72
N VAL A 70 -8.32 4.87 1.92
CA VAL A 70 -8.07 6.22 1.44
C VAL A 70 -7.20 6.12 0.21
N ARG A 71 -7.72 6.55 -0.96
CA ARG A 71 -6.97 6.53 -2.22
C ARG A 71 -6.65 7.94 -2.67
N TYR A 72 -5.36 8.23 -2.82
CA TYR A 72 -4.84 9.49 -3.32
C TYR A 72 -4.11 9.25 -4.64
N ALA A 73 -4.63 9.82 -5.73
CA ALA A 73 -4.06 9.67 -7.07
C ALA A 73 -3.70 11.04 -7.64
N THR A 74 -2.48 11.17 -8.15
CA THR A 74 -2.00 12.39 -8.80
C THR A 74 -1.73 12.09 -10.27
N GLN A 75 -2.29 12.93 -11.13
CA GLN A 75 -2.03 12.94 -12.57
C GLN A 75 -1.34 14.26 -12.92
N PRO A 76 -0.01 14.26 -13.13
CA PRO A 76 0.72 15.49 -13.44
C PRO A 76 0.20 16.12 -14.74
N LEU A 77 0.12 17.45 -14.78
CA LEU A 77 -0.23 18.19 -15.99
C LEU A 77 0.94 18.32 -16.97
N ARG A 78 2.17 18.08 -16.49
CA ARG A 78 3.40 18.18 -17.29
C ARG A 78 3.92 16.78 -17.63
N ASP A 79 4.20 16.57 -18.90
CA ASP A 79 4.87 15.36 -19.36
C ASP A 79 6.28 15.27 -18.77
N GLY A 80 6.63 14.10 -18.22
CA GLY A 80 7.92 13.85 -17.59
C GLY A 80 8.02 14.22 -16.11
N GLU A 81 6.98 14.81 -15.51
CA GLU A 81 6.92 15.03 -14.06
C GLU A 81 6.55 13.72 -13.35
N VAL A 82 7.44 13.24 -12.48
CA VAL A 82 7.19 12.07 -11.64
C VAL A 82 6.65 12.58 -10.29
N PRO A 83 5.44 12.18 -9.88
CA PRO A 83 4.90 12.61 -8.59
C PRO A 83 5.79 12.13 -7.44
N ASP A 84 6.09 13.02 -6.50
CA ASP A 84 6.88 12.68 -5.32
C ASP A 84 6.11 11.71 -4.41
N SER A 85 6.76 10.61 -4.06
CA SER A 85 6.11 9.52 -3.33
C SER A 85 6.01 9.82 -1.83
N GLU A 86 7.00 10.50 -1.25
CA GLU A 86 6.96 10.90 0.15
C GLU A 86 5.82 11.89 0.40
N GLU A 87 5.69 12.93 -0.43
CA GLU A 87 4.65 13.94 -0.31
C GLU A 87 3.23 13.32 -0.44
N MET A 88 3.04 12.44 -1.43
CA MET A 88 1.75 11.77 -1.63
C MET A 88 1.39 10.85 -0.47
N GLN A 89 2.38 10.16 0.09
CA GLN A 89 2.17 9.30 1.25
C GLN A 89 1.87 10.08 2.52
N GLU A 90 2.55 11.21 2.74
CA GLU A 90 2.26 12.07 3.88
C GLU A 90 0.82 12.59 3.83
N LYS A 91 0.38 13.07 2.65
CA LYS A 91 -1.00 13.51 2.43
C LYS A 91 -2.02 12.39 2.68
N ALA A 92 -1.80 11.21 2.12
CA ALA A 92 -2.69 10.07 2.30
C ALA A 92 -2.75 9.62 3.76
N ARG A 93 -1.60 9.54 4.45
CA ARG A 93 -1.51 9.19 5.88
C ARG A 93 -2.15 10.23 6.77
N GLY A 94 -1.96 11.52 6.47
CA GLY A 94 -2.56 12.61 7.23
C GLY A 94 -4.09 12.59 7.19
N LEU A 95 -4.68 12.29 6.02
CA LEU A 95 -6.13 12.09 5.90
C LEU A 95 -6.59 10.82 6.63
N ALA A 96 -5.85 9.72 6.48
CA ALA A 96 -6.18 8.47 7.14
C ALA A 96 -6.15 8.60 8.68
N ARG A 97 -5.17 9.32 9.23
CA ARG A 97 -5.08 9.59 10.68
C ARG A 97 -6.28 10.39 11.18
N GLN A 98 -6.64 11.46 10.48
CA GLN A 98 -7.83 12.25 10.83
C GLN A 98 -9.10 11.40 10.81
N LEU A 99 -9.25 10.52 9.82
CA LEU A 99 -10.39 9.60 9.77
C LEU A 99 -10.36 8.61 10.95
N ALA A 100 -9.20 8.03 11.28
CA ALA A 100 -9.06 7.11 12.40
C ALA A 100 -9.41 7.77 13.74
N GLU A 101 -8.92 8.98 14.01
CA GLU A 101 -9.26 9.75 15.22
C GLU A 101 -10.77 9.98 15.34
N ARG A 102 -11.47 10.20 14.23
CA ARG A 102 -12.93 10.40 14.20
C ARG A 102 -13.75 9.13 14.38
N PHE A 103 -13.15 7.96 14.22
CA PHE A 103 -13.78 6.66 14.48
C PHE A 103 -13.51 6.14 15.90
N ASP A 104 -12.53 6.71 16.61
CA ASP A 104 -12.17 6.35 17.98
C ASP A 104 -12.95 7.18 19.03
N GLU A 105 -13.54 8.31 18.61
CA GLU A 105 -14.49 9.13 19.38
C GLU A 105 -15.87 8.45 19.52
#